data_AF-A0A7S2CUW5-F1
#
_entry.id   AF-A0A7S2CUW5-F1
#
_cell.length_a   1.000
_cell.length_b   1.000
_cell.length_c   1.000
_cell.angle_alpha   90.00
_cell.angle_beta   90.00
_cell.angle_gamma   90.00
#
_symmetry.space_group_name_H-M   'P 1'
#
loop_
_entity.id
_entity.type
_entity.pdbx_description
1 polymer ?
#
loop_
_entity_poly.entity_id
_entity_poly.type
_entity_poly.pdbx_seq_one_letter_code
_entity_poly.pdbx_strand_id
1 'polypeptide(L)'
;GSFAPSVHTVSYSASKHAVEGMSDGLRRRLRGEGVYVGLIKPGNIATDMNPRFPETDVRVVTKAMEEAVVSPYPKPRYYPGIFIGRPCWLVCKLFAVLP
;
A
#
# COMPACT_ATOMS: atom_id res chain seq x y z
N GLY A 1 5.93 -2.53 -0.79
CA GLY A 1 6.69 -1.93 -1.88
C GLY A 1 6.32 -0.47 -2.03
N SER A 2 7.24 0.42 -1.70
CA SER A 2 7.16 1.84 -2.07
C SER A 2 7.34 1.98 -3.59
N PHE A 3 6.50 2.78 -4.25
CA PHE A 3 6.49 2.99 -5.71
C PHE A 3 7.35 4.18 -6.11
N ALA A 4 8.41 4.47 -5.36
CA ALA A 4 9.35 5.53 -5.73
C ALA A 4 9.86 5.21 -7.15
N PRO A 5 9.59 6.08 -8.14
CA PRO A 5 9.99 5.83 -9.51
C PRO A 5 11.51 5.71 -9.56
N SER A 6 12.00 4.60 -10.11
CA SER A 6 13.41 4.40 -10.40
C SER A 6 13.55 3.86 -11.82
N VAL A 7 14.68 4.14 -12.46
CA VAL A 7 14.97 3.73 -13.85
C VAL A 7 14.81 2.23 -14.07
N HIS A 8 15.01 1.41 -13.03
CA HIS A 8 14.91 -0.05 -13.11
C HIS A 8 13.54 -0.60 -12.71
N THR A 9 12.59 0.23 -12.24
CA THR A 9 11.30 -0.21 -11.71
C THR A 9 10.11 0.41 -12.43
N VAL A 10 10.28 0.97 -13.63
CA VAL A 10 9.24 1.71 -14.38
C VAL A 10 7.97 0.88 -14.58
N SER A 11 8.08 -0.36 -15.08
CA SER A 11 6.93 -1.24 -15.31
C SER A 11 6.23 -1.61 -14.00
N TYR A 12 7.01 -1.99 -12.97
CA TYR A 12 6.47 -2.29 -11.64
C TYR A 12 5.75 -1.08 -11.03
N SER A 13 6.36 0.11 -11.10
CA SER A 13 5.76 1.35 -10.59
C SER A 13 4.47 1.69 -11.34
N ALA A 14 4.47 1.60 -12.68
CA ALA A 14 3.27 1.85 -13.49
C ALA A 14 2.12 0.88 -13.13
N SER A 15 2.39 -0.43 -13.08
CA SER A 15 1.38 -1.42 -12.69
C SER A 15 0.80 -1.14 -11.30
N LYS A 16 1.63 -0.64 -10.39
CA LYS A 16 1.20 -0.41 -9.01
C LYS A 16 0.45 0.90 -8.82
N HIS A 17 0.79 1.95 -9.56
CA HIS A 17 -0.04 3.15 -9.68
C HIS A 17 -1.41 2.84 -10.31
N ALA A 18 -1.45 1.95 -11.31
CA ALA A 18 -2.70 1.50 -11.91
C ALA A 18 -3.62 0.82 -10.88
N VAL A 19 -3.08 0.00 -9.97
CA VAL A 19 -3.84 -0.61 -8.87
C VAL A 19 -4.42 0.45 -7.92
N GLU A 20 -3.73 1.57 -7.68
CA GLU A 20 -4.27 2.67 -6.88
C GLU A 20 -5.46 3.33 -7.56
N GLY A 21 -5.30 3.70 -8.83
CA GLY A 21 -6.36 4.31 -9.64
C GLY A 21 -7.58 3.39 -9.76
N MET A 22 -7.36 2.09 -10.01
CA MET A 22 -8.43 1.09 -10.04
C MET A 22 -9.17 1.01 -8.70
N SER A 23 -8.44 0.98 -7.58
CA SER A 23 -9.03 0.93 -6.24
C SER A 23 -9.85 2.20 -5.92
N ASP A 24 -9.35 3.38 -6.31
CA ASP A 24 -10.06 4.64 -6.13
C ASP A 24 -11.34 4.70 -6.98
N GLY A 25 -11.27 4.21 -8.23
CA GLY A 25 -12.43 4.07 -9.10
C GLY A 25 -13.51 3.14 -8.51
N LEU A 26 -13.09 1.96 -8.03
CA LEU A 26 -14.00 1.00 -7.39
C LEU A 26 -14.65 1.57 -6.13
N ARG A 27 -13.90 2.28 -5.26
CA ARG A 27 -14.49 2.94 -4.08
C ARG A 27 -15.58 3.93 -4.44
N ARG A 28 -15.39 4.71 -5.51
CA ARG A 28 -16.40 5.68 -5.96
C ARG A 28 -17.61 4.98 -6.56
N ARG A 29 -17.38 3.94 -7.37
CA ARG A 29 -18.44 3.18 -8.03
C ARG A 29 -19.33 2.45 -7.03
N LEU A 30 -18.74 1.83 -6.01
CA LEU A 30 -19.44 0.98 -5.04
C LEU A 30 -19.92 1.76 -3.79
N ARG A 31 -19.74 3.09 -3.78
CA ARG A 31 -20.16 3.93 -2.66
C ARG A 31 -21.67 3.84 -2.49
N GLY A 32 -22.11 3.38 -1.32
CA GLY A 32 -23.52 3.21 -0.98
C GLY A 32 -24.06 1.80 -1.21
N GLU A 33 -23.27 0.89 -1.80
CA GLU A 33 -23.67 -0.51 -2.03
C GLU A 33 -23.30 -1.43 -0.85
N GLY A 34 -22.80 -0.87 0.26
CA GLY A 34 -22.33 -1.66 1.41
C GLY A 34 -21.03 -2.43 1.16
N VAL A 35 -20.38 -2.24 0.00
CA VAL A 35 -19.09 -2.86 -0.34
C VAL A 35 -17.95 -1.87 -0.08
N TYR A 36 -17.01 -2.27 0.77
CA TYR A 36 -15.81 -1.48 1.08
C TYR A 36 -14.61 -1.99 0.29
N VAL A 37 -13.84 -1.06 -0.28
CA VAL A 37 -12.60 -1.37 -1.00
C VAL A 37 -11.43 -0.77 -0.22
N GLY A 38 -10.58 -1.62 0.34
CA GLY A 38 -9.36 -1.23 1.05
C GLY A 38 -8.11 -1.52 0.21
N LEU A 39 -7.09 -0.65 0.30
CA LEU A 39 -5.79 -0.89 -0.34
C LEU A 39 -4.69 -0.99 0.72
N ILE A 40 -4.03 -2.15 0.78
CA ILE A 40 -2.87 -2.38 1.65
C ILE A 40 -1.61 -2.01 0.86
N LYS A 41 -0.90 -0.97 1.30
CA LYS A 41 0.33 -0.43 0.70
C LYS A 41 1.53 -0.73 1.60
N PRO A 42 2.14 -1.91 1.50
CA PRO A 42 3.24 -2.27 2.37
C PRO A 42 4.50 -1.45 2.08
N GLY A 43 5.36 -1.29 3.08
CA GLY A 43 6.75 -0.85 2.93
C GLY A 43 7.66 -1.96 2.41
N ASN A 44 8.89 -1.98 2.89
CA ASN A 44 9.89 -3.01 2.63
C ASN A 44 9.66 -4.20 3.58
N ILE A 45 9.07 -5.27 3.04
CA ILE A 45 8.70 -6.46 3.82
C ILE A 45 9.70 -7.60 3.52
N ALA A 46 10.05 -8.36 4.55
CA ALA A 46 10.85 -9.56 4.48
C ALA A 46 10.08 -10.69 3.78
N THR A 47 10.27 -10.78 2.45
CA THR A 47 9.69 -11.81 1.57
C THR A 47 10.69 -12.09 0.45
N ASP A 48 10.55 -13.22 -0.22
CA ASP A 48 11.42 -13.57 -1.36
C ASP A 48 11.30 -12.60 -2.55
N MET A 49 10.21 -11.83 -2.61
CA MET A 49 10.03 -10.74 -3.59
C MET A 49 10.94 -9.53 -3.33
N ASN A 50 11.49 -9.41 -2.14
CA ASN A 50 12.34 -8.29 -1.72
C ASN A 50 13.61 -8.80 -1.01
N PRO A 51 14.52 -9.46 -1.74
CA PRO A 51 15.73 -10.01 -1.14
C PRO A 51 16.76 -8.94 -0.75
N ARG A 52 16.61 -7.71 -1.28
CA ARG A 52 17.62 -6.64 -1.13
C ARG A 52 17.42 -5.79 0.12
N PHE A 53 16.18 -5.55 0.53
CA PHE A 53 15.87 -4.61 1.62
C PHE A 53 14.75 -5.13 2.54
N PRO A 54 14.91 -6.26 3.26
CA PRO A 54 13.88 -6.82 4.12
C PRO A 54 13.79 -6.08 5.47
N GLU A 55 13.18 -4.88 5.51
CA GLU A 55 13.16 -4.03 6.72
C GLU A 55 12.09 -4.43 7.74
N THR A 56 10.97 -5.04 7.33
CA THR A 56 9.83 -5.33 8.20
C THR A 56 9.32 -6.75 8.06
N ASP A 57 8.94 -7.38 9.17
CA ASP A 57 8.33 -8.72 9.19
C ASP A 57 6.95 -8.76 8.52
N VAL A 58 6.60 -9.91 7.92
CA VAL A 58 5.33 -10.10 7.19
C VAL A 58 4.09 -9.91 8.06
N ARG A 59 4.16 -10.17 9.38
CA ARG A 59 3.03 -10.08 10.31
C ARG A 59 2.43 -8.68 10.37
N VAL A 60 3.20 -7.63 10.08
CA VAL A 60 2.67 -6.26 10.03
C VAL A 60 1.62 -6.08 8.93
N VAL A 61 1.77 -6.82 7.81
CA VAL A 61 0.82 -6.80 6.70
C VAL A 61 -0.40 -7.62 7.08
N THR A 62 -0.21 -8.80 7.66
CA THR A 62 -1.30 -9.66 8.13
C THR A 62 -2.19 -8.93 9.14
N LYS A 63 -1.61 -8.20 10.09
CA LYS A 63 -2.36 -7.40 11.06
C LYS A 63 -3.19 -6.29 10.39
N ALA A 64 -2.65 -5.64 9.35
CA ALA A 64 -3.39 -4.64 8.59
C ALA A 64 -4.54 -5.27 7.77
N MET A 65 -4.36 -6.49 7.26
CA MET A 65 -5.43 -7.23 6.59
C MET A 65 -6.53 -7.63 7.57
N GLU A 66 -6.15 -8.12 8.76
CA GLU A 66 -7.09 -8.45 9.83
C GLU A 66 -7.94 -7.22 10.22
N GLU A 67 -7.29 -6.06 10.46
CA GLU A 67 -8.00 -4.80 10.74
C GLU A 67 -8.96 -4.43 9.59
N ALA A 68 -8.54 -4.61 8.33
CA ALA A 68 -9.35 -4.28 7.17
C ALA A 68 -10.57 -5.19 6.98
N VAL A 69 -10.48 -6.46 7.39
CA VAL A 69 -11.57 -7.43 7.25
C VAL A 69 -12.55 -7.34 8.42
N VAL A 70 -12.05 -7.13 9.64
CA VAL A 70 -12.86 -7.15 10.87
C VAL A 70 -13.55 -5.81 11.13
N SER A 71 -12.99 -4.70 10.65
CA SER A 71 -13.57 -3.38 10.91
C SER A 71 -14.95 -3.21 10.27
N PRO A 72 -15.96 -2.70 10.99
CA PRO A 72 -17.24 -2.32 10.40
C PRO A 72 -17.11 -1.14 9.42
N TYR A 73 -16.05 -0.35 9.56
CA TYR A 73 -15.75 0.80 8.72
C TYR A 73 -14.26 0.77 8.33
N PRO A 74 -13.87 -0.11 7.39
CA PRO A 74 -12.47 -0.27 7.03
C PRO A 74 -11.94 0.98 6.32
N LYS A 75 -10.68 1.32 6.61
CA LYS A 75 -10.01 2.48 6.02
C LYS A 75 -9.80 2.25 4.50
N PRO A 76 -9.87 3.32 3.69
CA PRO A 76 -9.56 3.22 2.26
C PRO A 76 -8.12 2.73 2.00
N ARG A 77 -7.16 3.12 2.85
CA ARG A 77 -5.72 2.88 2.63
C ARG A 77 -5.03 2.52 3.95
N TYR A 78 -4.21 1.48 3.92
CA TYR A 78 -3.35 1.04 5.02
C TYR A 78 -1.91 1.04 4.57
N TYR A 79 -0.98 1.43 5.45
CA TYR A 79 0.43 1.60 5.12
C TYR A 79 1.33 0.82 6.10
N PRO A 80 1.26 -0.52 6.13
CA PRO A 80 2.04 -1.31 7.06
C PRO A 80 3.54 -1.29 6.74
N GLY A 81 4.35 -1.21 7.79
CA GLY A 81 5.80 -1.35 7.73
C GLY A 81 6.58 -0.07 7.47
N ILE A 82 7.86 -0.26 7.19
CA ILE A 82 8.89 0.79 7.10
C ILE A 82 9.42 0.84 5.66
N PHE A 83 9.85 2.01 5.21
CA PHE A 83 10.58 2.20 3.97
C PHE A 83 11.72 3.20 4.20
N ILE A 84 12.97 2.74 3.99
CA ILE A 84 14.19 3.54 4.21
C ILE A 84 14.24 4.06 5.65
N GLY A 85 14.07 3.16 6.62
CA GLY A 85 14.07 3.50 8.05
C GLY A 85 12.96 4.45 8.52
N ARG A 86 12.01 4.83 7.67
CA ARG A 86 10.87 5.71 7.99
C ARG A 86 9.54 4.98 7.89
N PRO A 87 8.52 5.33 8.70
CA PRO A 87 7.19 4.74 8.58
C PRO A 87 6.62 4.90 7.16
N CYS A 88 6.10 3.82 6.58
CA CYS A 88 5.61 3.82 5.19
C CYS A 88 4.51 4.87 4.94
N TRP A 89 3.63 5.08 5.93
CA TRP A 89 2.57 6.09 5.83
C TRP A 89 3.11 7.52 5.64
N LEU A 90 4.24 7.84 6.26
CA LEU A 90 4.86 9.16 6.19
C LEU A 90 5.45 9.36 4.79
N VAL A 91 6.20 8.37 4.32
CA VAL A 91 6.83 8.41 3.00
C VAL A 91 5.78 8.47 1.89
N CYS A 92 4.76 7.62 1.93
CA CYS A 92 3.72 7.62 0.90
C CYS A 92 2.90 8.92 0.88
N LYS A 93 2.69 9.57 2.04
CA LYS A 93 2.03 10.88 2.08
C LYS A 93 2.91 11.98 1.49
N LEU A 94 4.22 11.96 1.74
CA LEU A 94 5.15 12.93 1.17
C LEU A 94 5.23 12.81 -0.35
N PHE A 95 5.30 11.59 -0.89
CA PHE A 95 5.27 11.38 -2.35
C PHE A 95 3.96 11.76 -3.02
N ALA A 96 2.85 11.84 -2.29
CA ALA A 96 1.59 12.33 -2.84
C ALA A 96 1.54 13.87 -2.95
N VAL A 97 2.45 14.58 -2.30
CA VAL A 97 2.47 16.05 -2.21
C VAL A 97 3.70 16.65 -2.92
N LEU A 98 4.79 15.89 -3.00
CA LEU A 98 5.97 16.26 -3.78
C LEU A 98 5.75 15.95 -5.26
N PRO A 99 6.12 16.87 -6.18
CA PRO A 99 5.96 16.69 -7.63
C PRO A 99 6.81 15.55 -8.18
#